data_AF-A0A9W8U2V0-F1
#
_entry.id   AF-A0A9W8U2V0-F1
#
_cell.length_a   1.000
_cell.length_b   1.000
_cell.length_c   1.000
_cell.angle_alpha   90.00
_cell.angle_beta   90.00
_cell.angle_gamma   90.00
#
_symmetry.space_group_name_H-M   'P 1'
#
loop_
_entity.id
_entity.type
_entity.pdbx_description
1 polymer ?
#
loop_
_entity_poly.entity_id
_entity_poly.type
_entity_poly.pdbx_seq_one_letter_code
_entity_poly.pdbx_strand_id
1 'polypeptide(L)'
;MEGSRFLVIILHLVRIGQAEAGQPQRASLEPVFKDLTSQGFAFYSLMTWYSVGSKWGRLAAAGLSVKLRGRRVNATNVIALCNELRCPSTEIHKAFIQHNLLPLILQLTEVIPLEILTLFQTKVRKHFAIPQWLDCREIVQSDKYFDQFFQQMTRAYLTGSSDVGDQMLSPESDSEDEKKAAHIALEPSLPIFLDNVQQEADNSLGPQEIIHSTYSYANAAAGKPTPYPERKKRQEWTEQERALVLTGKKVASLDDLGKGMRERFYEASESKAGRYKPKQKWLQVQNSVIHGREIKSVDANGDLIFYTNGKASEASRTRLLTSLKAFFNQKPGGVQLLYRDSATQPISKFSTFHFSYWGRYGQNGKEAPTDFFMRPSNDIQNFPEEYETLCNILGATLQDIVSTALKRFPEELKDVQANVDIFPMNDTSPVKPFTSFVLNINVETIAHRDKGDNFLCIVLDLGEHTGGELCLQEAKVSLELYHDSSGKSYQKDGNGWDGNEFYL
;
A
#
# COMPACT_ATOMS: atom_id res chain seq x y z
N MET A 1 25.78 -29.26 -11.57
CA MET A 1 25.02 -29.02 -10.33
C MET A 1 24.96 -27.52 -10.11
N GLU A 2 23.99 -26.84 -10.70
CA GLU A 2 23.74 -25.42 -10.44
C GLU A 2 22.25 -25.30 -10.15
N GLY A 3 21.94 -24.81 -8.95
CA GLY A 3 20.62 -24.83 -8.34
C GLY A 3 20.04 -23.44 -8.17
N SER A 4 18.72 -23.43 -8.09
CA SER A 4 17.81 -22.30 -8.12
C SER A 4 17.86 -21.39 -6.89
N ARG A 5 17.82 -20.06 -7.10
CA ARG A 5 17.72 -19.03 -6.04
C ARG A 5 16.48 -18.18 -6.31
N PHE A 6 15.55 -18.14 -5.35
CA PHE A 6 14.21 -17.56 -5.54
C PHE A 6 14.00 -16.27 -4.76
N LEU A 7 13.34 -15.30 -5.40
CA LEU A 7 12.90 -14.04 -4.82
C LEU A 7 11.56 -13.63 -5.44
N VAL A 8 10.53 -13.47 -4.63
CA VAL A 8 9.21 -13.00 -5.10
C VAL A 8 8.89 -11.67 -4.44
N ILE A 9 8.56 -10.67 -5.25
CA ILE A 9 8.07 -9.37 -4.76
C ILE A 9 6.55 -9.31 -4.95
N ILE A 10 5.84 -9.03 -3.85
CA ILE A 10 4.37 -8.91 -3.83
C ILE A 10 3.96 -7.50 -3.41
N LEU A 11 3.10 -6.83 -4.18
CA LEU A 11 2.54 -5.51 -3.82
C LEU A 11 1.15 -5.67 -3.17
N HIS A 12 0.96 -5.15 -1.94
CA HIS A 12 -0.29 -5.29 -1.18
C HIS A 12 -0.93 -3.95 -0.78
N LEU A 13 -2.22 -4.03 -0.38
CA LEU A 13 -3.01 -2.96 0.26
C LEU A 13 -3.52 -3.42 1.65
N VAL A 14 -3.62 -2.52 2.64
CA VAL A 14 -4.15 -2.84 3.99
C VAL A 14 -5.39 -2.00 4.33
N ARG A 15 -6.43 -2.65 4.87
CA ARG A 15 -7.74 -2.05 5.23
C ARG A 15 -7.77 -1.38 6.62
N ILE A 16 -8.60 -0.34 6.75
CA ILE A 16 -8.86 0.46 7.97
C ILE A 16 -10.17 0.03 8.68
N GLY A 17 -10.21 0.04 10.02
CA GLY A 17 -11.41 -0.26 10.85
C GLY A 17 -11.78 0.86 11.86
N GLN A 18 -13.06 0.95 12.26
CA GLN A 18 -13.64 1.98 13.16
C GLN A 18 -14.07 1.42 14.55
N ALA A 19 -13.90 2.20 15.64
CA ALA A 19 -14.64 2.04 16.91
C ALA A 19 -14.60 3.30 17.83
N GLU A 20 -15.53 3.33 18.80
CA GLU A 20 -16.12 4.45 19.58
C GLU A 20 -15.29 5.03 20.76
N ALA A 21 -15.62 6.26 21.19
CA ALA A 21 -14.84 7.07 22.15
C ALA A 21 -15.57 7.40 23.48
N GLY A 22 -14.81 7.42 24.59
CA GLY A 22 -15.19 7.99 25.89
C GLY A 22 -14.32 9.21 26.26
N GLN A 23 -14.87 10.15 27.04
CA GLN A 23 -14.31 11.50 27.28
C GLN A 23 -13.62 11.71 28.65
N PRO A 24 -12.69 12.68 28.75
CA PRO A 24 -12.48 13.48 29.98
C PRO A 24 -12.48 15.02 29.77
N GLN A 25 -12.63 15.75 30.88
CA GLN A 25 -13.00 17.19 31.02
C GLN A 25 -11.91 18.22 30.63
N ARG A 26 -12.37 19.40 30.17
CA ARG A 26 -11.62 20.57 29.68
C ARG A 26 -12.22 21.88 30.25
N ALA A 27 -11.43 22.97 30.21
CA ALA A 27 -11.83 24.33 30.59
C ALA A 27 -13.16 24.78 29.96
N SER A 28 -13.93 25.60 30.70
CA SER A 28 -15.32 25.93 30.38
C SER A 28 -15.46 26.75 29.10
N LEU A 29 -16.05 26.14 28.07
CA LEU A 29 -16.49 26.81 26.84
C LEU A 29 -17.88 27.45 26.95
N GLU A 30 -18.43 27.50 28.16
CA GLU A 30 -19.77 28.02 28.42
C GLU A 30 -20.00 29.45 27.88
N PRO A 31 -19.05 30.41 27.93
CA PRO A 31 -19.26 31.74 27.39
C PRO A 31 -19.50 31.73 25.87
N VAL A 32 -18.74 30.92 25.14
CA VAL A 32 -18.82 30.79 23.68
C VAL A 32 -20.11 30.09 23.27
N PHE A 33 -20.53 29.07 24.03
CA PHE A 33 -21.80 28.39 23.76
C PHE A 33 -23.00 29.27 24.08
N LYS A 34 -22.94 30.11 25.11
CA LYS A 34 -23.99 31.10 25.39
C LYS A 34 -24.14 32.10 24.25
N ASP A 35 -23.03 32.64 23.74
CA ASP A 35 -23.05 33.58 22.61
C ASP A 35 -23.63 32.94 21.34
N LEU A 36 -23.15 31.75 20.96
CA LEU A 36 -23.68 31.05 19.78
C LEU A 36 -25.14 30.59 19.96
N THR A 37 -25.56 30.20 21.16
CA THR A 37 -26.97 29.86 21.41
C THR A 37 -27.86 31.09 21.28
N SER A 38 -27.37 32.27 21.69
CA SER A 38 -28.09 33.55 21.51
C SER A 38 -28.28 33.94 20.04
N GLN A 39 -27.41 33.43 19.16
CA GLN A 39 -27.49 33.58 17.70
C GLN A 39 -28.36 32.50 17.02
N GLY A 40 -29.06 31.66 17.80
CA GLY A 40 -30.05 30.70 17.31
C GLY A 40 -29.52 29.27 17.08
N PHE A 41 -28.29 28.96 17.49
CA PHE A 41 -27.73 27.61 17.36
C PHE A 41 -28.21 26.69 18.50
N ALA A 42 -28.62 25.47 18.15
CA ALA A 42 -29.03 24.49 19.16
C ALA A 42 -27.81 23.98 19.96
N PHE A 43 -27.90 24.03 21.28
CA PHE A 43 -26.83 23.62 22.21
C PHE A 43 -26.29 22.20 21.96
N TYR A 44 -27.18 21.26 21.59
CA TYR A 44 -26.79 19.88 21.26
C TYR A 44 -25.88 19.79 20.02
N SER A 45 -26.09 20.66 19.03
CA SER A 45 -25.23 20.75 17.85
C SER A 45 -23.85 21.29 18.22
N LEU A 46 -23.79 22.32 19.08
CA LEU A 46 -22.54 22.88 19.58
C LEU A 46 -21.71 21.84 20.37
N MET A 47 -22.36 21.03 21.21
CA MET A 47 -21.72 19.93 21.96
C MET A 47 -21.19 18.81 21.05
N THR A 48 -21.94 18.47 20.01
CA THR A 48 -21.50 17.50 18.98
C THR A 48 -20.36 18.06 18.14
N TRP A 49 -20.28 19.37 17.95
CA TRP A 49 -19.17 20.01 17.24
C TRP A 49 -17.89 19.99 18.08
N TYR A 50 -18.03 20.20 19.38
CA TYR A 50 -16.95 20.22 20.34
C TYR A 50 -16.26 18.86 20.55
N SER A 51 -17.00 17.76 20.49
CA SER A 51 -16.50 16.41 20.80
C SER A 51 -15.58 15.78 19.73
N VAL A 52 -15.41 16.39 18.54
CA VAL A 52 -14.78 15.75 17.37
C VAL A 52 -13.49 16.47 16.88
N GLY A 53 -12.81 17.21 17.76
CA GLY A 53 -11.36 17.49 17.60
C GLY A 53 -10.91 18.60 16.65
N SER A 54 -11.54 18.86 15.48
CA SER A 54 -11.05 19.89 14.53
C SER A 54 -11.78 21.23 14.68
N LYS A 55 -11.30 22.06 15.61
CA LYS A 55 -11.96 23.30 16.04
C LYS A 55 -12.14 24.35 14.92
N TRP A 56 -11.25 24.41 13.92
CA TRP A 56 -11.23 25.51 12.94
C TRP A 56 -12.02 25.26 11.64
N GLY A 57 -11.91 24.06 11.06
CA GLY A 57 -12.68 23.70 9.87
C GLY A 57 -14.19 23.74 10.09
N ARG A 58 -14.63 23.54 11.34
CA ARG A 58 -16.05 23.60 11.73
C ARG A 58 -16.55 25.01 12.03
N LEU A 59 -15.70 25.92 12.50
CA LEU A 59 -16.04 27.34 12.65
C LEU A 59 -16.24 28.00 11.26
N ALA A 60 -15.35 27.69 10.31
CA ALA A 60 -15.52 28.07 8.91
C ALA A 60 -16.78 27.42 8.30
N ALA A 61 -17.01 26.13 8.57
CA ALA A 61 -18.24 25.44 8.15
C ALA A 61 -19.51 25.99 8.84
N ALA A 62 -19.43 26.51 10.07
CA ALA A 62 -20.56 27.11 10.79
C ALA A 62 -20.94 28.46 10.17
N GLY A 63 -19.95 29.28 9.77
CA GLY A 63 -20.18 30.47 8.93
C GLY A 63 -20.81 30.13 7.57
N LEU A 64 -20.43 28.99 6.98
CA LEU A 64 -21.04 28.41 5.77
C LEU A 64 -22.45 27.82 6.00
N SER A 65 -22.71 27.26 7.18
CA SER A 65 -23.98 26.61 7.56
C SER A 65 -25.13 27.61 7.72
N VAL A 66 -24.82 28.89 7.96
CA VAL A 66 -25.81 29.98 7.91
C VAL A 66 -26.46 30.05 6.53
N LYS A 67 -25.75 29.66 5.45
CA LYS A 67 -26.30 29.57 4.08
C LYS A 67 -26.78 28.15 3.71
N LEU A 68 -26.24 27.10 4.31
CA LEU A 68 -26.57 25.71 4.02
C LEU A 68 -27.39 25.07 5.14
N ARG A 69 -28.64 25.53 5.32
CA ARG A 69 -29.58 24.89 6.26
C ARG A 69 -29.80 23.42 5.86
N GLY A 70 -29.47 22.48 6.75
CA GLY A 70 -30.04 21.13 6.74
C GLY A 70 -29.12 19.95 6.39
N ARG A 71 -27.81 20.11 6.22
CA ARG A 71 -26.91 18.97 5.94
C ARG A 71 -25.99 18.64 7.12
N ARG A 72 -25.85 17.34 7.44
CA ARG A 72 -24.90 16.83 8.44
C ARG A 72 -23.48 17.00 7.91
N VAL A 73 -22.64 17.72 8.65
CA VAL A 73 -21.20 17.82 8.40
C VAL A 73 -20.52 16.59 9.00
N ASN A 74 -19.93 15.73 8.16
CA ASN A 74 -19.15 14.56 8.57
C ASN A 74 -17.66 14.74 8.15
N ALA A 75 -16.79 13.81 8.55
CA ALA A 75 -15.35 13.89 8.26
C ALA A 75 -15.06 14.00 6.76
N THR A 76 -15.77 13.23 5.93
CA THR A 76 -15.65 13.27 4.46
C THR A 76 -15.99 14.65 3.89
N ASN A 77 -17.05 15.30 4.38
CA ASN A 77 -17.45 16.64 3.94
C ASN A 77 -16.43 17.71 4.36
N VAL A 78 -15.78 17.54 5.51
CA VAL A 78 -14.71 18.44 5.97
C VAL A 78 -13.46 18.28 5.10
N ILE A 79 -13.07 17.04 4.79
CA ILE A 79 -11.92 16.75 3.91
C ILE A 79 -12.18 17.29 2.50
N ALA A 80 -13.37 17.06 1.94
CA ALA A 80 -13.76 17.62 0.65
C ALA A 80 -13.71 19.15 0.65
N LEU A 81 -14.16 19.80 1.72
CA LEU A 81 -14.04 21.25 1.88
C LEU A 81 -12.58 21.71 1.93
N CYS A 82 -11.71 21.03 2.70
CA CYS A 82 -10.28 21.37 2.77
C CYS A 82 -9.61 21.23 1.39
N ASN A 83 -9.97 20.21 0.61
CA ASN A 83 -9.45 20.02 -0.73
C ASN A 83 -9.94 21.11 -1.68
N GLU A 84 -11.23 21.46 -1.63
CA GLU A 84 -11.78 22.59 -2.39
C GLU A 84 -11.12 23.93 -2.01
N LEU A 85 -10.73 24.11 -0.75
CA LEU A 85 -10.03 25.32 -0.30
C LEU A 85 -8.62 25.43 -0.88
N ARG A 86 -7.90 24.31 -0.98
CA ARG A 86 -6.53 24.26 -1.49
C ARG A 86 -6.49 24.30 -3.01
N CYS A 87 -7.40 23.57 -3.64
CA CYS A 87 -7.50 23.43 -5.09
C CYS A 87 -8.98 23.49 -5.47
N PRO A 88 -9.54 24.69 -5.70
CA PRO A 88 -10.93 24.84 -6.07
C PRO A 88 -11.21 24.08 -7.38
N SER A 89 -12.14 23.12 -7.34
CA SER A 89 -12.41 22.27 -8.50
C SER A 89 -13.13 23.00 -9.63
N THR A 90 -13.73 24.16 -9.33
CA THR A 90 -14.45 24.99 -10.30
C THR A 90 -14.16 26.47 -10.08
N GLU A 91 -14.29 27.28 -11.15
CA GLU A 91 -14.16 28.75 -11.05
C GLU A 91 -15.23 29.37 -10.12
N ILE A 92 -16.39 28.74 -9.98
CA ILE A 92 -17.44 29.16 -9.04
C ILE A 92 -16.97 28.97 -7.59
N HIS A 93 -16.37 27.81 -7.27
CA HIS A 93 -15.82 27.54 -5.94
C HIS A 93 -14.66 28.48 -5.63
N LYS A 94 -13.77 28.72 -6.61
CA LYS A 94 -12.66 29.66 -6.48
C LYS A 94 -13.14 31.08 -6.16
N ALA A 95 -14.11 31.58 -6.92
CA ALA A 95 -14.71 32.90 -6.67
C ALA A 95 -15.38 32.97 -5.29
N PHE A 96 -16.11 31.93 -4.88
CA PHE A 96 -16.72 31.86 -3.56
C PHE A 96 -15.67 31.85 -2.43
N ILE A 97 -14.58 31.09 -2.58
CA ILE A 97 -13.50 31.04 -1.59
C ILE A 97 -12.84 32.41 -1.47
N GLN A 98 -12.51 33.04 -2.60
CA GLN A 98 -11.82 34.32 -2.66
C GLN A 98 -12.66 35.48 -2.13
N HIS A 99 -13.94 35.55 -2.51
CA HIS A 99 -14.78 36.72 -2.23
C HIS A 99 -15.66 36.58 -0.99
N ASN A 100 -15.86 35.37 -0.47
CA ASN A 100 -16.72 35.16 0.69
C ASN A 100 -15.98 34.52 1.86
N LEU A 101 -15.32 33.39 1.62
CA LEU A 101 -14.81 32.59 2.72
C LEU A 101 -13.52 33.15 3.32
N LEU A 102 -12.55 33.56 2.49
CA LEU A 102 -11.32 34.19 2.97
C LEU A 102 -11.58 35.48 3.75
N PRO A 103 -12.42 36.43 3.28
CA PRO A 103 -12.79 37.62 4.07
C PRO A 103 -13.45 37.29 5.41
N LEU A 104 -14.31 36.26 5.45
CA LEU A 104 -14.96 35.84 6.70
C LEU A 104 -13.95 35.23 7.68
N ILE A 105 -13.03 34.41 7.20
CA ILE A 105 -11.94 33.87 8.02
C ILE A 105 -11.11 35.03 8.58
N LEU A 106 -10.72 36.01 7.75
CA LEU A 106 -9.99 37.20 8.18
C LEU A 106 -10.72 37.97 9.29
N GLN A 107 -12.02 38.24 9.14
CA GLN A 107 -12.83 38.89 10.18
C GLN A 107 -12.90 38.07 11.47
N LEU A 108 -13.04 36.74 11.37
CA LEU A 108 -13.01 35.86 12.55
C LEU A 108 -11.64 35.88 13.23
N THR A 109 -10.54 36.07 12.49
CA THR A 109 -9.18 36.19 13.05
C THR A 109 -8.94 37.51 13.80
N GLU A 110 -9.77 38.52 13.59
CA GLU A 110 -9.72 39.79 14.35
C GLU A 110 -10.41 39.65 15.70
N VAL A 111 -11.45 38.82 15.79
CA VAL A 111 -12.28 38.65 16.99
C VAL A 111 -11.78 37.49 17.87
N ILE A 112 -11.20 36.47 17.26
CA ILE A 112 -10.70 35.28 17.96
C ILE A 112 -9.19 35.22 17.76
N PRO A 113 -8.36 35.46 18.81
CA PRO A 113 -6.92 35.32 18.69
C PRO A 113 -6.57 33.89 18.27
N LEU A 114 -5.99 33.76 17.09
CA LEU A 114 -5.56 32.47 16.52
C LEU A 114 -4.21 32.07 17.08
N GLU A 115 -4.12 31.91 18.40
CA GLU A 115 -2.87 31.52 19.05
C GLU A 115 -2.92 30.04 19.43
N ILE A 116 -1.88 29.29 19.08
CA ILE A 116 -1.67 27.92 19.58
C ILE A 116 -0.44 27.88 20.50
N LEU A 117 -0.57 27.16 21.62
CA LEU A 117 0.57 26.89 22.47
C LEU A 117 1.52 25.96 21.73
N THR A 118 2.77 26.38 21.55
CA THR A 118 3.79 25.56 20.87
C THR A 118 4.19 24.40 21.77
N LEU A 119 4.33 23.21 21.19
CA LEU A 119 4.63 21.98 21.94
C LEU A 119 6.13 21.79 22.27
N PHE A 120 6.98 22.78 22.04
CA PHE A 120 8.41 22.67 22.28
C PHE A 120 8.82 23.15 23.67
N GLN A 121 9.80 22.47 24.26
CA GLN A 121 10.50 22.96 25.44
C GLN A 121 11.14 24.34 25.21
N THR A 122 11.27 25.13 26.27
CA THR A 122 11.81 26.49 26.23
C THR A 122 13.19 26.58 25.58
N LYS A 123 14.06 25.57 25.78
CA LYS A 123 15.39 25.51 25.15
C LYS A 123 15.30 25.45 23.62
N VAL A 124 14.48 24.53 23.10
CA VAL A 124 14.23 24.36 21.65
C VAL A 124 13.59 25.62 21.07
N ARG A 125 12.59 26.18 21.76
CA ARG A 125 11.94 27.43 21.34
C ARG A 125 12.91 28.60 21.22
N LYS A 126 13.76 28.80 22.24
CA LYS A 126 14.79 29.85 22.22
C LYS A 126 15.80 29.62 21.10
N HIS A 127 16.21 28.37 20.86
CA HIS A 127 17.17 28.04 19.81
C HIS A 127 16.64 28.35 18.40
N PHE A 128 15.39 27.99 18.12
CA PHE A 128 14.77 28.19 16.81
C PHE A 128 13.94 29.48 16.70
N ALA A 129 13.98 30.34 17.71
CA ALA A 129 13.17 31.55 17.81
C ALA A 129 11.67 31.31 17.61
N ILE A 130 11.16 30.20 18.15
CA ILE A 130 9.74 29.84 18.15
C ILE A 130 9.08 30.48 19.38
N PRO A 131 7.98 31.24 19.24
CA PRO A 131 7.31 31.85 20.38
C PRO A 131 6.61 30.81 21.25
N GLN A 132 6.25 31.15 22.48
CA GLN A 132 5.45 30.25 23.33
C GLN A 132 4.03 30.07 22.80
N TRP A 133 3.46 31.18 22.32
CA TRP A 133 2.18 31.25 21.67
C TRP A 133 2.43 31.57 20.22
N LEU A 134 2.14 30.63 19.35
CA LEU A 134 2.25 30.81 17.91
C LEU A 134 0.99 31.50 17.42
N ASP A 135 1.14 32.73 16.97
CA ASP A 135 0.10 33.42 16.20
C ASP A 135 0.00 32.74 14.82
N CYS A 136 -1.09 32.01 14.58
CA CYS A 136 -1.32 31.32 13.32
C CYS A 136 -1.58 32.28 12.15
N ARG A 137 -1.67 33.59 12.39
CA ARG A 137 -1.67 34.62 11.33
C ARG A 137 -0.26 34.90 10.81
N GLU A 138 0.76 34.67 11.63
CA GLU A 138 2.17 34.81 11.26
C GLU A 138 2.63 33.53 10.56
N ILE A 139 2.34 33.45 9.25
CA ILE A 139 2.64 32.27 8.41
C ILE A 139 4.10 31.87 8.52
N VAL A 140 5.02 32.84 8.49
CA VAL A 140 6.47 32.57 8.58
C VAL A 140 6.85 31.92 9.92
N GLN A 141 6.20 32.30 11.02
CA GLN A 141 6.45 31.65 12.31
C GLN A 141 5.78 30.28 12.39
N SER A 142 4.62 30.13 11.75
CA SER A 142 3.89 28.86 11.71
C SER A 142 4.65 27.81 10.92
N ASP A 143 5.18 28.18 9.75
CA ASP A 143 6.03 27.31 8.93
C ASP A 143 7.27 26.90 9.71
N LYS A 144 7.97 27.85 10.35
CA LYS A 144 9.12 27.56 11.22
C LYS A 144 8.78 26.58 12.35
N TYR A 145 7.61 26.72 12.97
CA TYR A 145 7.15 25.80 14.01
C TYR A 145 6.92 24.39 13.46
N PHE A 146 6.19 24.26 12.35
CA PHE A 146 5.84 22.96 11.77
C PHE A 146 7.05 22.26 11.13
N ASP A 147 7.96 23.00 10.50
CA ASP A 147 9.22 22.47 9.97
C ASP A 147 10.07 21.88 11.09
N GLN A 148 10.21 22.62 12.21
CA GLN A 148 10.93 22.12 13.37
C GLN A 148 10.21 20.94 14.02
N PHE A 149 8.88 20.93 13.99
CA PHE A 149 8.10 19.85 14.58
C PHE A 149 8.33 18.56 13.80
N PHE A 150 8.33 18.68 12.48
CA PHE A 150 8.63 17.59 11.59
C PHE A 150 10.08 17.10 11.73
N GLN A 151 11.06 18.01 11.76
CA GLN A 151 12.48 17.65 11.92
C GLN A 151 12.75 16.92 13.24
N GLN A 152 12.20 17.40 14.35
CA GLN A 152 12.39 16.78 15.66
C GLN A 152 11.65 15.44 15.78
N MET A 153 10.42 15.35 15.26
CA MET A 153 9.68 14.09 15.21
C MET A 153 10.41 13.05 14.35
N THR A 154 10.88 13.45 13.16
CA THR A 154 11.64 12.58 12.26
C THR A 154 12.93 12.10 12.93
N ARG A 155 13.64 12.99 13.64
CA ARG A 155 14.85 12.61 14.40
C ARG A 155 14.54 11.65 15.55
N ALA A 156 13.47 11.88 16.31
CA ALA A 156 13.03 10.97 17.38
C ALA A 156 12.68 9.58 16.81
N TYR A 157 11.98 9.54 15.69
CA TYR A 157 11.60 8.30 15.01
C TYR A 157 12.79 7.54 14.43
N LEU A 158 13.75 8.23 13.79
CA LEU A 158 14.90 7.61 13.15
C LEU A 158 15.97 7.14 14.16
N THR A 159 16.10 7.80 15.31
CA THR A 159 17.13 7.45 16.30
C THR A 159 16.66 6.42 17.34
N GLY A 160 15.37 6.06 17.35
CA GLY A 160 14.79 5.12 18.33
C GLY A 160 14.93 5.57 19.79
N SER A 161 15.30 6.83 20.04
CA SER A 161 15.56 7.37 21.37
C SER A 161 14.25 7.85 21.99
N SER A 162 13.82 7.21 23.08
CA SER A 162 12.72 7.66 23.93
C SER A 162 12.96 9.06 24.50
N ASP A 163 14.23 9.43 24.70
CA ASP A 163 14.63 10.67 25.35
C ASP A 163 14.27 11.91 24.51
N VAL A 164 14.20 11.79 23.18
CA VAL A 164 13.80 12.91 22.29
C VAL A 164 12.29 13.17 22.40
N GLY A 165 11.49 12.13 22.59
CA GLY A 165 10.05 12.25 22.86
C GLY A 165 9.79 12.88 24.22
N ASP A 166 10.56 12.48 25.24
CA ASP A 166 10.50 13.08 26.58
C ASP A 166 10.97 14.55 26.57
N GLN A 167 11.94 14.91 25.74
CA GLN A 167 12.35 16.30 25.51
C GLN A 167 11.33 17.16 24.76
N MET A 168 10.32 16.57 24.10
CA MET A 168 9.21 17.34 23.51
C MET A 168 8.04 17.52 24.49
N LEU A 169 7.80 16.55 25.38
CA LEU A 169 6.54 16.46 26.12
C LEU A 169 6.67 16.58 27.64
N SER A 170 7.88 16.59 28.21
CA SER A 170 8.06 16.76 29.65
C SER A 170 7.95 18.23 30.07
N PRO A 171 7.07 18.58 31.03
CA PRO A 171 7.13 19.87 31.70
C PRO A 171 8.25 19.80 32.74
N GLU A 172 9.48 20.14 32.36
CA GLU A 172 10.57 20.24 33.34
C GLU A 172 10.55 21.57 34.10
N SER A 173 10.69 21.45 35.42
CA SER A 173 10.92 22.54 36.37
C SER A 173 12.31 23.15 36.14
N ASP A 174 12.39 24.47 36.26
CA ASP A 174 13.61 25.28 36.12
C ASP A 174 14.71 24.90 37.12
N SER A 175 15.49 23.86 36.85
CA SER A 175 16.80 23.65 37.49
C SER A 175 17.87 23.48 36.41
N GLU A 176 18.75 24.48 36.33
CA GLU A 176 19.92 24.48 35.46
C GLU A 176 21.00 23.55 36.03
N ASP A 177 21.32 22.49 35.30
CA ASP A 177 22.69 22.01 35.06
C ASP A 177 22.64 20.75 34.20
N GLU A 178 23.22 20.77 32.98
CA GLU A 178 24.12 19.70 32.49
C GLU A 178 24.70 19.94 31.09
N LYS A 179 25.80 19.23 30.84
CA LYS A 179 26.93 19.56 29.97
C LYS A 179 26.76 19.19 28.48
N LYS A 180 27.59 19.86 27.67
CA LYS A 180 27.77 19.74 26.22
C LYS A 180 28.15 18.32 25.76
N ALA A 181 27.50 17.85 24.70
CA ALA A 181 28.05 16.89 23.74
C ALA A 181 27.89 17.45 22.32
N ALA A 182 28.97 17.43 21.54
CA ALA A 182 28.98 17.85 20.15
C ALA A 182 28.49 16.71 19.25
N HIS A 183 27.50 16.98 18.38
CA HIS A 183 27.10 16.06 17.32
C HIS A 183 27.32 16.71 15.96
N ILE A 184 28.04 15.98 15.12
CA ILE A 184 28.25 16.23 13.69
C ILE A 184 26.93 15.97 12.97
N ALA A 185 26.47 16.94 12.19
CA ALA A 185 25.31 16.81 11.33
C ALA A 185 25.69 16.01 10.07
N LEU A 186 25.00 14.90 9.84
CA LEU A 186 24.89 14.27 8.52
C LEU A 186 23.46 14.52 8.06
N GLU A 187 23.29 15.20 6.93
CA GLU A 187 22.00 15.32 6.28
C GLU A 187 21.66 14.02 5.55
N PRO A 188 20.51 13.39 5.80
CA PRO A 188 20.01 12.31 4.97
C PRO A 188 19.39 12.91 3.71
N SER A 189 20.00 12.64 2.56
CA SER A 189 19.37 12.89 1.25
C SER A 189 18.21 11.92 1.08
N LEU A 190 16.98 12.39 1.22
CA LEU A 190 15.79 11.62 0.84
C LEU A 190 15.90 11.20 -0.63
N PRO A 191 15.66 9.92 -0.97
CA PRO A 191 15.61 9.49 -2.35
C PRO A 191 14.49 10.26 -3.07
N ILE A 192 14.88 11.01 -4.10
CA ILE A 192 14.00 11.84 -4.91
C ILE A 192 13.12 10.91 -5.76
N PHE A 193 11.98 10.49 -5.21
CA PHE A 193 10.91 9.90 -6.01
C PHE A 193 10.05 11.06 -6.54
N LEU A 194 10.13 11.28 -7.85
CA LEU A 194 9.45 12.36 -8.55
C LEU A 194 7.92 12.28 -8.38
N ASP A 195 7.33 13.29 -7.73
CA ASP A 195 5.89 13.56 -7.66
C ASP A 195 5.25 13.88 -9.03
N ASN A 196 6.04 13.90 -10.11
CA ASN A 196 5.61 14.29 -11.45
C ASN A 196 5.40 13.09 -12.38
N VAL A 197 4.60 12.10 -11.96
CA VAL A 197 3.89 11.29 -12.96
C VAL A 197 2.69 12.11 -13.45
N GLN A 198 2.97 13.20 -14.16
CA GLN A 198 1.95 13.79 -15.02
C GLN A 198 1.58 12.72 -16.05
N GLN A 199 0.29 12.44 -16.15
CA GLN A 199 -0.32 11.61 -17.19
C GLN A 199 -0.09 12.25 -18.57
N GLU A 200 1.15 12.31 -19.05
CA GLU A 200 1.37 12.41 -20.48
C GLU A 200 0.93 11.06 -21.05
N ALA A 201 -0.17 11.10 -21.79
CA ALA A 201 -0.75 9.97 -22.51
C ALA A 201 0.20 9.56 -23.65
N ASP A 202 1.37 9.05 -23.30
CA ASP A 202 2.17 8.28 -24.22
C ASP A 202 1.47 6.92 -24.39
N ASN A 203 0.71 6.83 -25.49
CA ASN A 203 0.04 5.62 -25.99
C ASN A 203 1.04 4.50 -26.40
N SER A 204 2.27 4.53 -25.89
CA SER A 204 3.38 3.64 -26.26
C SER A 204 3.30 2.23 -25.70
N LEU A 205 2.31 1.93 -24.84
CA LEU A 205 2.08 0.55 -24.43
C LEU A 205 1.51 -0.24 -25.61
N GLY A 206 2.29 -1.22 -26.10
CA GLY A 206 1.92 -2.04 -27.25
C GLY A 206 0.63 -2.85 -27.06
N PRO A 207 0.24 -3.70 -28.03
CA PRO A 207 -0.99 -4.47 -27.94
C PRO A 207 -0.98 -5.44 -26.76
N GLN A 208 -2.19 -5.74 -26.27
CA GLN A 208 -2.49 -6.74 -25.24
C GLN A 208 -3.39 -7.82 -25.86
N GLU A 209 -3.07 -9.08 -25.56
CA GLU A 209 -3.85 -10.23 -25.97
C GLU A 209 -4.95 -10.50 -24.93
N ILE A 210 -6.21 -10.46 -25.35
CA ILE A 210 -7.36 -10.59 -24.45
C ILE A 210 -7.94 -12.01 -24.54
N ILE A 211 -7.98 -12.70 -23.41
CA ILE A 211 -8.56 -14.04 -23.27
C ILE A 211 -9.89 -13.96 -22.53
N HIS A 212 -10.99 -14.14 -23.26
CA HIS A 212 -12.32 -14.21 -22.69
C HIS A 212 -12.60 -15.58 -22.06
N SER A 213 -13.06 -15.56 -20.81
CA SER A 213 -13.55 -16.70 -20.06
C SER A 213 -15.07 -16.65 -19.94
N THR A 214 -15.70 -17.81 -19.71
CA THR A 214 -17.10 -17.91 -19.29
C THR A 214 -17.25 -17.88 -17.77
N TYR A 215 -16.14 -17.79 -17.02
CA TYR A 215 -16.11 -17.61 -15.56
C TYR A 215 -16.94 -16.40 -15.14
N SER A 216 -17.58 -16.46 -13.98
CA SER A 216 -18.29 -15.31 -13.40
C SER A 216 -18.04 -15.25 -11.91
N TYR A 217 -17.40 -14.17 -11.45
CA TYR A 217 -17.17 -13.95 -10.02
C TYR A 217 -18.47 -13.93 -9.23
N ALA A 218 -19.51 -13.25 -9.74
CA ALA A 218 -20.82 -13.16 -9.08
C ALA A 218 -21.44 -14.55 -8.83
N ASN A 219 -21.39 -15.43 -9.83
CA ASN A 219 -21.98 -16.77 -9.73
C ASN A 219 -21.11 -17.78 -8.98
N ALA A 220 -19.79 -17.59 -9.01
CA ALA A 220 -18.83 -18.34 -8.20
C ALA A 220 -18.99 -17.99 -6.70
N ALA A 221 -19.15 -16.71 -6.38
CA ALA A 221 -19.37 -16.21 -5.03
C ALA A 221 -20.74 -16.64 -4.44
N ALA A 222 -21.77 -16.78 -5.29
CA ALA A 222 -23.05 -17.36 -4.90
C ALA A 222 -23.00 -18.90 -4.69
N GLY A 223 -21.89 -19.55 -5.06
CA GLY A 223 -21.59 -20.94 -4.68
C GLY A 223 -21.07 -21.02 -3.25
N LYS A 224 -20.96 -22.25 -2.69
CA LYS A 224 -20.12 -22.41 -1.50
C LYS A 224 -18.71 -21.96 -1.89
N PRO A 225 -18.08 -21.00 -1.17
CA PRO A 225 -16.73 -20.56 -1.48
C PRO A 225 -15.83 -21.79 -1.59
N THR A 226 -14.91 -21.79 -2.56
CA THR A 226 -13.93 -22.88 -2.72
C THR A 226 -13.35 -23.14 -1.34
N PRO A 227 -13.56 -24.34 -0.76
CA PRO A 227 -13.26 -24.56 0.65
C PRO A 227 -11.74 -24.59 0.78
N TYR A 228 -11.15 -23.41 1.04
CA TYR A 228 -9.81 -23.36 1.56
C TYR A 228 -9.85 -24.10 2.89
N PRO A 229 -9.07 -25.18 3.02
CA PRO A 229 -9.12 -25.97 4.22
C PRO A 229 -8.65 -25.14 5.42
N GLU A 230 -9.02 -25.58 6.61
CA GLU A 230 -8.52 -25.00 7.85
C GLU A 230 -6.98 -24.99 7.85
N ARG A 231 -6.40 -24.05 8.61
CA ARG A 231 -4.94 -23.86 8.69
C ARG A 231 -4.15 -25.16 8.93
N LYS A 232 -4.69 -26.07 9.73
CA LYS A 232 -4.04 -27.35 10.05
C LYS A 232 -3.96 -28.31 8.86
N LYS A 233 -4.86 -28.21 7.90
CA LYS A 233 -4.97 -29.09 6.71
C LYS A 233 -4.49 -28.42 5.42
N ARG A 234 -4.05 -27.15 5.48
CA ARG A 234 -3.64 -26.39 4.30
C ARG A 234 -2.43 -26.98 3.58
N GLN A 235 -1.48 -27.53 4.32
CA GLN A 235 -0.29 -28.14 3.73
C GLN A 235 -0.65 -29.39 2.92
N GLU A 236 -1.35 -30.34 3.54
CA GLU A 236 -1.81 -31.56 2.87
C GLU A 236 -2.64 -31.26 1.62
N TRP A 237 -3.54 -30.29 1.71
CA TRP A 237 -4.34 -29.86 0.57
C TRP A 237 -3.51 -29.16 -0.51
N THR A 238 -2.51 -28.36 -0.13
CA THR A 238 -1.60 -27.74 -1.09
C THR A 238 -0.85 -28.81 -1.88
N GLU A 239 -0.36 -29.88 -1.24
CA GLU A 239 0.29 -30.98 -1.94
C GLU A 239 -0.67 -31.75 -2.85
N GLN A 240 -1.93 -31.95 -2.42
CA GLN A 240 -2.97 -32.55 -3.28
C GLN A 240 -3.24 -31.70 -4.52
N GLU A 241 -3.39 -30.38 -4.36
CA GLU A 241 -3.59 -29.48 -5.49
C GLU A 241 -2.35 -29.40 -6.38
N ARG A 242 -1.14 -29.43 -5.81
CA ARG A 242 0.12 -29.49 -6.58
C ARG A 242 0.15 -30.73 -7.48
N ALA A 243 -0.23 -31.91 -6.97
CA ALA A 243 -0.35 -33.12 -7.77
C ALA A 243 -1.40 -32.99 -8.90
N LEU A 244 -2.51 -32.28 -8.65
CA LEU A 244 -3.52 -32.00 -9.68
C LEU A 244 -3.01 -31.01 -10.74
N VAL A 245 -2.22 -30.02 -10.34
CA VAL A 245 -1.56 -29.08 -11.27
C VAL A 245 -0.65 -29.87 -12.19
N LEU A 246 0.21 -30.76 -11.66
CA LEU A 246 1.17 -31.56 -12.46
C LEU A 246 0.50 -32.43 -13.53
N THR A 247 -0.70 -32.96 -13.26
CA THR A 247 -1.48 -33.76 -14.21
C THR A 247 -2.40 -32.93 -15.13
N GLY A 248 -2.27 -31.61 -15.06
CA GLY A 248 -3.00 -30.61 -15.83
C GLY A 248 -2.78 -30.71 -17.34
N LYS A 249 -3.64 -30.03 -18.10
CA LYS A 249 -3.52 -29.90 -19.55
C LYS A 249 -2.48 -28.81 -19.85
N LYS A 250 -1.38 -29.19 -20.51
CA LYS A 250 -0.41 -28.25 -21.08
C LYS A 250 -1.07 -27.39 -22.16
N VAL A 251 -0.90 -26.09 -22.03
CA VAL A 251 -1.39 -25.09 -22.98
C VAL A 251 -0.24 -24.72 -23.90
N ALA A 252 -0.38 -25.01 -25.19
CA ALA A 252 0.66 -24.79 -26.19
C ALA A 252 0.52 -23.45 -26.92
N SER A 253 -0.64 -22.79 -26.83
CA SER A 253 -0.96 -21.55 -27.55
C SER A 253 -1.98 -20.68 -26.81
N LEU A 254 -2.13 -19.42 -27.25
CA LEU A 254 -3.19 -18.52 -26.76
C LEU A 254 -4.58 -19.02 -27.13
N ASP A 255 -4.75 -19.63 -28.31
CA ASP A 255 -6.02 -20.22 -28.72
C ASP A 255 -6.40 -21.40 -27.83
N ASP A 256 -5.43 -22.25 -27.48
CA ASP A 256 -5.63 -23.33 -26.52
C ASP A 256 -5.99 -22.81 -25.12
N LEU A 257 -5.36 -21.71 -24.71
CA LEU A 257 -5.69 -21.04 -23.45
C LEU A 257 -7.13 -20.55 -23.48
N GLY A 258 -7.52 -19.78 -24.51
CA GLY A 258 -8.86 -19.23 -24.63
C GLY A 258 -9.94 -20.29 -24.74
N LYS A 259 -9.71 -21.33 -25.56
CA LYS A 259 -10.59 -22.50 -25.63
C LYS A 259 -10.70 -23.18 -24.26
N GLY A 260 -9.56 -23.43 -23.62
CA GLY A 260 -9.51 -24.01 -22.29
C GLY A 260 -10.25 -23.18 -21.24
N MET A 261 -10.11 -21.86 -21.23
CA MET A 261 -10.83 -20.96 -20.32
C MET A 261 -12.34 -21.05 -20.52
N ARG A 262 -12.83 -21.05 -21.76
CA ARG A 262 -14.28 -21.15 -22.06
C ARG A 262 -14.89 -22.51 -21.73
N GLU A 263 -14.19 -23.59 -22.04
CA GLU A 263 -14.69 -24.96 -21.85
C GLU A 263 -14.79 -25.37 -20.38
N ARG A 264 -14.04 -24.70 -19.49
CA ARG A 264 -13.93 -25.09 -18.09
C ARG A 264 -15.10 -24.66 -17.22
N PHE A 265 -15.82 -23.62 -17.62
CA PHE A 265 -16.95 -23.10 -16.85
C PHE A 265 -18.25 -23.39 -17.60
N TYR A 266 -19.34 -23.46 -16.84
CA TYR A 266 -20.68 -23.52 -17.41
C TYR A 266 -21.01 -22.25 -18.17
N GLU A 267 -21.67 -22.38 -19.31
CA GLU A 267 -22.04 -21.24 -20.15
C GLU A 267 -23.15 -20.41 -19.50
N ALA A 268 -23.32 -19.16 -19.98
CA ALA A 268 -24.35 -18.25 -19.49
C ALA A 268 -25.79 -18.80 -19.63
N SER A 269 -26.00 -19.70 -20.58
CA SER A 269 -27.28 -20.39 -20.81
C SER A 269 -27.59 -21.48 -19.77
N GLU A 270 -26.62 -21.89 -18.96
CA GLU A 270 -26.74 -23.01 -18.04
C GLU A 270 -27.09 -22.56 -16.62
N SER A 271 -27.83 -23.40 -15.88
CA SER A 271 -28.23 -23.13 -14.48
C SER A 271 -27.05 -22.93 -13.50
N LYS A 272 -25.83 -23.28 -13.92
CA LYS A 272 -24.59 -23.15 -13.14
C LYS A 272 -23.60 -22.17 -13.78
N ALA A 273 -24.07 -21.29 -14.66
CA ALA A 273 -23.28 -20.32 -15.43
C ALA A 273 -22.09 -19.73 -14.64
N GLY A 274 -20.91 -19.77 -15.25
CA GLY A 274 -19.67 -19.23 -14.67
C GLY A 274 -19.06 -20.05 -13.54
N ARG A 275 -19.69 -21.15 -13.10
CA ARG A 275 -19.08 -22.08 -12.15
C ARG A 275 -18.18 -23.08 -12.86
N TYR A 276 -17.16 -23.53 -12.14
CA TYR A 276 -16.25 -24.57 -12.60
C TYR A 276 -16.99 -25.89 -12.88
N LYS A 277 -16.76 -26.48 -14.05
CA LYS A 277 -17.26 -27.81 -14.40
C LYS A 277 -16.43 -28.88 -13.66
N PRO A 278 -17.06 -29.74 -12.84
CA PRO A 278 -16.36 -30.84 -12.18
C PRO A 278 -15.58 -31.70 -13.19
N LYS A 279 -14.45 -32.27 -12.77
CA LYS A 279 -13.55 -33.13 -13.58
C LYS A 279 -12.71 -32.42 -14.64
N GLN A 280 -12.83 -31.11 -14.80
CA GLN A 280 -11.88 -30.37 -15.62
C GLN A 280 -10.47 -30.48 -15.02
N LYS A 281 -9.46 -30.42 -15.88
CA LYS A 281 -8.06 -30.39 -15.45
C LYS A 281 -7.60 -28.94 -15.31
N TRP A 282 -6.55 -28.74 -14.52
CA TRP A 282 -5.80 -27.49 -14.52
C TRP A 282 -5.28 -27.16 -15.93
N LEU A 283 -5.17 -25.88 -16.27
CA LEU A 283 -4.40 -25.43 -17.42
C LEU A 283 -2.99 -25.06 -16.99
N GLN A 284 -1.99 -25.70 -17.57
CA GLN A 284 -0.59 -25.34 -17.38
C GLN A 284 -0.16 -24.41 -18.51
N VAL A 285 -0.09 -23.11 -18.24
CA VAL A 285 0.34 -22.11 -19.22
C VAL A 285 1.86 -22.05 -19.21
N GLN A 286 2.45 -22.55 -20.30
CA GLN A 286 3.89 -22.60 -20.45
C GLN A 286 4.48 -21.21 -20.66
N ASN A 287 5.74 -21.03 -20.27
CA ASN A 287 6.44 -19.76 -20.45
C ASN A 287 6.51 -19.35 -21.92
N SER A 288 6.59 -20.31 -22.85
CA SER A 288 6.56 -20.08 -24.31
C SER A 288 5.29 -19.36 -24.80
N VAL A 289 4.16 -19.49 -24.08
CA VAL A 289 2.91 -18.79 -24.37
C VAL A 289 2.93 -17.36 -23.82
N ILE A 290 3.61 -17.12 -22.69
CA ILE A 290 3.66 -15.84 -21.99
C ILE A 290 4.79 -14.94 -22.52
N HIS A 291 5.93 -15.52 -22.88
CA HIS A 291 7.16 -14.82 -23.22
C HIS A 291 6.95 -13.81 -24.36
N GLY A 292 7.36 -12.57 -24.12
CA GLY A 292 7.23 -11.46 -25.08
C GLY A 292 5.80 -10.94 -25.26
N ARG A 293 4.82 -11.41 -24.46
CA ARG A 293 3.41 -11.03 -24.60
C ARG A 293 2.86 -10.41 -23.34
N GLU A 294 1.82 -9.59 -23.52
CA GLU A 294 0.93 -9.18 -22.44
C GLU A 294 -0.39 -9.90 -22.63
N ILE A 295 -0.82 -10.66 -21.61
CA ILE A 295 -2.05 -11.45 -21.67
C ILE A 295 -2.97 -10.94 -20.56
N LYS A 296 -4.18 -10.51 -20.93
CA LYS A 296 -5.26 -10.18 -19.99
C LYS A 296 -6.36 -11.21 -20.12
N SER A 297 -6.60 -11.97 -19.05
CA SER A 297 -7.76 -12.84 -18.99
C SER A 297 -8.88 -12.14 -18.25
N VAL A 298 -10.06 -12.12 -18.87
CA VAL A 298 -11.27 -11.50 -18.31
C VAL A 298 -12.38 -12.53 -18.13
N ASP A 299 -13.26 -12.26 -17.17
CA ASP A 299 -14.44 -13.04 -16.90
C ASP A 299 -15.58 -12.72 -17.89
N ALA A 300 -16.75 -13.32 -17.69
CA ALA A 300 -17.91 -13.16 -18.55
C ALA A 300 -18.46 -11.72 -18.59
N ASN A 301 -18.16 -10.90 -17.57
CA ASN A 301 -18.54 -9.50 -17.47
C ASN A 301 -17.44 -8.55 -17.97
N GLY A 302 -16.26 -9.08 -18.30
CA GLY A 302 -15.08 -8.29 -18.67
C GLY A 302 -14.18 -7.94 -17.48
N ASP A 303 -14.48 -8.43 -16.27
CA ASP A 303 -13.68 -8.18 -15.07
C ASP A 303 -12.38 -8.98 -15.13
N LEU A 304 -11.29 -8.43 -14.57
CA LEU A 304 -9.98 -9.06 -14.60
C LEU A 304 -9.97 -10.37 -13.78
N ILE A 305 -9.54 -11.48 -14.40
CA ILE A 305 -9.20 -12.73 -13.71
C ILE A 305 -7.70 -12.75 -13.38
N PHE A 306 -6.87 -12.53 -14.41
CA PHE A 306 -5.42 -12.39 -14.24
C PHE A 306 -4.81 -11.62 -15.40
N TYR A 307 -3.64 -11.05 -15.14
CA TYR A 307 -2.82 -10.38 -16.13
C TYR A 307 -1.38 -10.88 -16.02
N THR A 308 -0.75 -11.15 -17.16
CA THR A 308 0.69 -11.45 -17.22
C THR A 308 1.38 -10.51 -18.18
N ASN A 309 2.57 -10.04 -17.77
CA ASN A 309 3.47 -9.26 -18.61
C ASN A 309 4.78 -10.02 -18.81
N GLY A 310 4.89 -10.71 -19.94
CA GLY A 310 6.10 -11.42 -20.35
C GLY A 310 7.08 -10.57 -21.16
N LYS A 311 6.88 -9.25 -21.29
CA LYS A 311 7.73 -8.35 -22.10
C LYS A 311 8.95 -7.81 -21.35
N ALA A 312 9.08 -8.06 -20.05
CA ALA A 312 10.24 -7.62 -19.28
C ALA A 312 11.54 -8.12 -19.94
N SER A 313 12.44 -7.19 -20.30
CA SER A 313 13.66 -7.53 -21.03
C SER A 313 14.56 -8.42 -20.17
N GLU A 314 15.20 -9.42 -20.79
CA GLU A 314 16.20 -10.28 -20.13
C GLU A 314 17.29 -9.43 -19.46
N ALA A 315 17.80 -8.41 -20.15
CA ALA A 315 18.81 -7.51 -19.61
C ALA A 315 18.36 -6.76 -18.34
N SER A 316 17.10 -6.30 -18.27
CA SER A 316 16.55 -5.65 -17.07
C SER A 316 16.48 -6.63 -15.91
N ARG A 317 16.04 -7.86 -16.19
CA ARG A 317 15.91 -8.92 -15.18
C ARG A 317 17.23 -9.41 -14.64
N THR A 318 18.20 -9.71 -15.53
CA THR A 318 19.54 -10.15 -15.14
C THR A 318 20.22 -9.09 -14.29
N ARG A 319 20.08 -7.80 -14.66
CA ARG A 319 20.62 -6.68 -13.87
C ARG A 319 19.99 -6.61 -12.48
N LEU A 320 18.66 -6.67 -12.42
CA LEU A 320 17.93 -6.66 -11.16
C LEU A 320 18.33 -7.82 -10.25
N LEU A 321 18.33 -9.05 -10.80
CA LEU A 321 18.73 -10.25 -10.09
C LEU A 321 20.20 -10.18 -9.62
N THR A 322 21.10 -9.63 -10.44
CA THR A 322 22.51 -9.43 -10.06
C THR A 322 22.65 -8.48 -8.89
N SER A 323 21.96 -7.33 -8.93
CA SER A 323 21.97 -6.36 -7.83
C SER A 323 21.40 -6.96 -6.54
N LEU A 324 20.33 -7.73 -6.63
CA LEU A 324 19.74 -8.42 -5.47
C LEU A 324 20.64 -9.53 -4.93
N LYS A 325 21.27 -10.33 -5.80
CA LYS A 325 22.28 -11.32 -5.41
C LYS A 325 23.43 -10.63 -4.65
N ALA A 326 23.92 -9.48 -5.15
CA ALA A 326 24.98 -8.71 -4.50
C ALA A 326 24.55 -8.18 -3.12
N PHE A 327 23.33 -7.64 -3.01
CA PHE A 327 22.75 -7.19 -1.74
C PHE A 327 22.67 -8.33 -0.72
N PHE A 328 22.08 -9.47 -1.08
CA PHE A 328 21.90 -10.60 -0.16
C PHE A 328 23.20 -11.34 0.20
N ASN A 329 24.25 -11.25 -0.63
CA ASN A 329 25.56 -11.79 -0.27
C ASN A 329 26.17 -11.09 0.95
N GLN A 330 25.74 -9.86 1.27
CA GLN A 330 26.16 -9.11 2.45
C GLN A 330 25.41 -9.52 3.72
N LYS A 331 24.42 -10.41 3.61
CA LYS A 331 23.55 -10.91 4.70
C LYS A 331 22.73 -9.82 5.43
N PRO A 332 22.04 -8.94 4.69
CA PRO A 332 21.18 -7.89 5.26
C PRO A 332 20.07 -8.51 6.13
N GLY A 333 19.84 -7.95 7.32
CA GLY A 333 18.92 -8.53 8.31
C GLY A 333 19.19 -10.00 8.68
N GLY A 334 20.41 -10.51 8.45
CA GLY A 334 20.77 -11.92 8.64
C GLY A 334 20.20 -12.88 7.59
N VAL A 335 19.55 -12.38 6.53
CA VAL A 335 18.90 -13.20 5.50
C VAL A 335 19.89 -13.57 4.39
N GLN A 336 19.82 -14.80 3.90
CA GLN A 336 20.66 -15.32 2.83
C GLN A 336 19.83 -15.98 1.73
N LEU A 337 20.28 -15.86 0.48
CA LEU A 337 19.74 -16.64 -0.63
C LEU A 337 20.28 -18.07 -0.55
N LEU A 338 19.37 -19.03 -0.46
CA LEU A 338 19.67 -20.45 -0.30
C LEU A 338 19.03 -21.26 -1.42
N TYR A 339 19.68 -22.36 -1.78
CA TYR A 339 19.06 -23.37 -2.61
C TYR A 339 17.92 -24.05 -1.84
N ARG A 340 16.77 -24.19 -2.50
CA ARG A 340 15.59 -24.87 -1.97
C ARG A 340 15.08 -25.90 -2.97
N ASP A 341 14.81 -27.08 -2.46
CA ASP A 341 14.19 -28.17 -3.20
C ASP A 341 12.99 -28.69 -2.40
N SER A 342 11.80 -28.29 -2.83
CA SER A 342 10.55 -28.66 -2.17
C SER A 342 10.21 -30.16 -2.25
N ALA A 343 10.91 -30.94 -3.10
CA ALA A 343 10.70 -32.39 -3.19
C ALA A 343 11.45 -33.15 -2.08
N THR A 344 12.62 -32.64 -1.67
CA THR A 344 13.48 -33.30 -0.67
C THR A 344 13.47 -32.62 0.69
N GLN A 345 13.10 -31.34 0.74
CA GLN A 345 13.04 -30.56 1.97
C GLN A 345 11.58 -30.34 2.37
N PRO A 346 11.23 -30.51 3.66
CA PRO A 346 9.89 -30.15 4.12
C PRO A 346 9.68 -28.66 3.92
N ILE A 347 8.46 -28.27 3.49
CA ILE A 347 8.08 -26.86 3.37
C ILE A 347 8.43 -26.16 4.68
N SER A 348 9.39 -25.25 4.59
CA SER A 348 9.91 -24.53 5.74
C SER A 348 9.42 -23.09 5.74
N LYS A 349 9.61 -22.39 6.87
CA LYS A 349 9.39 -20.95 6.87
C LYS A 349 10.44 -20.30 5.96
N PHE A 350 9.98 -19.48 5.03
CA PHE A 350 10.85 -18.65 4.20
C PHE A 350 10.97 -17.25 4.82
N SER A 351 12.07 -16.56 4.52
CA SER A 351 12.32 -15.21 5.03
C SER A 351 11.50 -14.21 4.23
N THR A 352 10.96 -13.20 4.91
CA THR A 352 10.15 -12.17 4.27
C THR A 352 10.47 -10.81 4.86
N PHE A 353 10.62 -9.79 4.00
CA PHE A 353 10.54 -8.39 4.42
C PHE A 353 9.20 -7.81 3.99
N HIS A 354 8.43 -7.30 4.94
CA HIS A 354 7.16 -6.62 4.72
C HIS A 354 7.36 -5.12 4.82
N PHE A 355 7.72 -4.46 3.71
CA PHE A 355 7.85 -3.01 3.68
C PHE A 355 6.51 -2.37 3.35
N SER A 356 5.82 -1.95 4.40
CA SER A 356 4.47 -1.39 4.28
C SER A 356 4.33 -0.12 5.08
N TYR A 357 3.49 0.76 4.57
CA TYR A 357 2.96 1.90 5.31
C TYR A 357 1.49 1.62 5.57
N TRP A 358 1.06 1.76 6.81
CA TRP A 358 -0.35 1.65 7.15
C TRP A 358 -0.79 2.83 8.00
N GLY A 359 -2.02 3.29 7.77
CA GLY A 359 -2.67 4.25 8.66
C GLY A 359 -2.91 3.60 10.01
N ARG A 360 -2.23 4.05 11.05
CA ARG A 360 -2.53 3.60 12.42
C ARG A 360 -3.50 4.60 13.05
N TYR A 361 -4.66 4.09 13.43
CA TYR A 361 -5.47 4.75 14.44
C TYR A 361 -4.83 4.48 15.79
N GLY A 362 -4.63 5.51 16.61
CA GLY A 362 -4.34 5.32 18.03
C GLY A 362 -5.51 4.57 18.66
N GLN A 363 -5.46 3.24 18.71
CA GLN A 363 -6.62 2.43 19.03
C GLN A 363 -6.93 2.36 20.52
N ASN A 364 -6.04 2.78 21.44
CA ASN A 364 -6.31 2.88 22.88
C ASN A 364 -5.23 3.69 23.64
N GLY A 365 -5.63 4.38 24.71
CA GLY A 365 -4.77 5.12 25.64
C GLY A 365 -5.24 6.55 25.88
N LYS A 366 -5.11 7.10 27.11
CA LYS A 366 -5.49 8.49 27.43
C LYS A 366 -4.70 9.54 26.64
N GLU A 367 -3.62 9.12 25.96
CA GLU A 367 -2.70 9.93 25.18
C GLU A 367 -2.58 9.45 23.72
N ALA A 368 -3.45 8.53 23.28
CA ALA A 368 -3.43 8.08 21.89
C ALA A 368 -3.73 9.29 20.98
N PRO A 369 -2.86 9.60 20.00
CA PRO A 369 -3.08 10.75 19.12
C PRO A 369 -4.42 10.60 18.41
N THR A 370 -5.22 11.67 18.43
CA THR A 370 -6.52 11.73 17.71
C THR A 370 -6.36 11.87 16.21
N ASP A 371 -5.14 12.15 15.75
CA ASP A 371 -4.84 12.40 14.34
C ASP A 371 -4.35 11.13 13.65
N PHE A 372 -4.60 11.08 12.34
CA PHE A 372 -4.20 9.96 11.50
C PHE A 372 -2.69 10.08 11.24
N PHE A 373 -1.93 9.03 11.54
CA PHE A 373 -0.50 8.97 11.23
C PHE A 373 -0.21 7.74 10.39
N MET A 374 0.62 7.94 9.36
CA MET A 374 1.23 6.84 8.64
C MET A 374 2.30 6.23 9.52
N ARG A 375 2.24 4.92 9.72
CA ARG A 375 3.27 4.18 10.43
C ARG A 375 3.99 3.25 9.46
N PRO A 376 5.32 3.35 9.35
CA PRO A 376 6.11 2.37 8.60
C PRO A 376 6.05 1.01 9.30
N SER A 377 6.27 -0.06 8.55
CA SER A 377 6.25 -1.40 9.12
C SER A 377 7.37 -1.62 10.13
N ASN A 378 7.26 -2.70 10.91
CA ASN A 378 8.35 -3.09 11.80
C ASN A 378 9.62 -3.40 11.00
N ASP A 379 9.50 -3.93 9.78
CA ASP A 379 10.67 -4.23 8.95
C ASP A 379 11.34 -2.95 8.42
N ILE A 380 10.59 -1.91 8.06
CA ILE A 380 11.18 -0.60 7.74
C ILE A 380 11.86 0.00 8.98
N GLN A 381 11.21 -0.09 10.15
CA GLN A 381 11.77 0.44 11.41
C GLN A 381 13.05 -0.29 11.84
N ASN A 382 13.10 -1.62 11.68
CA ASN A 382 14.21 -2.46 12.12
C ASN A 382 15.36 -2.48 11.10
N PHE A 383 15.06 -2.27 9.82
CA PHE A 383 16.01 -2.38 8.70
C PHE A 383 15.90 -1.18 7.75
N PRO A 384 16.11 0.06 8.23
CA PRO A 384 15.90 1.27 7.42
C PRO A 384 16.90 1.38 6.27
N GLU A 385 18.17 1.01 6.49
CA GLU A 385 19.23 1.03 5.46
C GLU A 385 18.98 -0.03 4.38
N GLU A 386 18.54 -1.23 4.78
CA GLU A 386 18.12 -2.28 3.86
C GLU A 386 16.92 -1.85 3.03
N TYR A 387 15.93 -1.22 3.67
CA TYR A 387 14.75 -0.70 2.99
C TYR A 387 15.14 0.33 1.93
N GLU A 388 15.97 1.33 2.27
CA GLU A 388 16.44 2.35 1.33
C GLU A 388 17.22 1.73 0.18
N THR A 389 18.15 0.82 0.48
CA THR A 389 18.96 0.11 -0.52
C THR A 389 18.10 -0.70 -1.46
N LEU A 390 17.10 -1.42 -0.94
CA LEU A 390 16.15 -2.18 -1.76
C LEU A 390 15.26 -1.26 -2.59
N CYS A 391 14.82 -0.11 -2.07
CA CYS A 391 14.10 0.89 -2.86
C CYS A 391 14.95 1.40 -4.03
N ASN A 392 16.25 1.62 -3.81
CA ASN A 392 17.17 2.03 -4.87
C ASN A 392 17.39 0.93 -5.92
N ILE A 393 17.54 -0.33 -5.49
CA ILE A 393 17.73 -1.49 -6.39
C ILE A 393 16.47 -1.76 -7.21
N LEU A 394 15.29 -1.74 -6.56
CA LEU A 394 14.03 -2.12 -7.16
C LEU A 394 13.34 -0.96 -7.87
N GLY A 395 13.68 0.29 -7.54
CA GLY A 395 12.93 1.50 -7.87
C GLY A 395 12.54 1.61 -9.33
N ALA A 396 13.48 1.49 -10.26
CA ALA A 396 13.20 1.58 -11.69
C ALA A 396 12.24 0.48 -12.18
N THR A 397 12.36 -0.74 -11.64
CA THR A 397 11.49 -1.87 -12.02
C THR A 397 10.10 -1.70 -11.42
N LEU A 398 10.02 -1.31 -10.15
CA LEU A 398 8.76 -1.04 -9.46
C LEU A 398 8.00 0.11 -10.11
N GLN A 399 8.69 1.18 -10.51
CA GLN A 399 8.10 2.31 -11.20
C GLN A 399 7.54 1.91 -12.57
N ASP A 400 8.25 1.08 -13.35
CA ASP A 400 7.76 0.56 -14.63
C ASP A 400 6.51 -0.33 -14.45
N ILE A 401 6.53 -1.22 -13.45
CA ILE A 401 5.40 -2.07 -13.09
C ILE A 401 4.18 -1.23 -12.71
N VAL A 402 4.37 -0.26 -11.81
CA VAL A 402 3.31 0.65 -11.34
C VAL A 402 2.75 1.48 -12.49
N SER A 403 3.62 2.07 -13.32
CA SER A 403 3.22 2.86 -14.49
C SER A 403 2.41 2.00 -15.47
N THR A 404 2.86 0.78 -15.73
CA THR A 404 2.12 -0.18 -16.56
C THR A 404 0.77 -0.50 -15.95
N ALA A 405 0.70 -0.77 -14.63
CA ALA A 405 -0.53 -1.10 -13.96
C ALA A 405 -1.55 0.06 -14.00
N LEU A 406 -1.11 1.29 -13.71
CA LEU A 406 -1.95 2.49 -13.78
C LEU A 406 -2.49 2.76 -15.19
N LYS A 407 -1.69 2.51 -16.22
CA LYS A 407 -2.11 2.67 -17.62
C LYS A 407 -3.06 1.56 -18.09
N ARG A 408 -2.86 0.32 -17.62
CA ARG A 408 -3.65 -0.85 -18.04
C ARG A 408 -4.94 -1.06 -17.25
N PHE A 409 -4.94 -0.64 -15.99
CA PHE A 409 -6.02 -0.88 -15.03
C PHE A 409 -6.40 0.41 -14.28
N PRO A 410 -6.68 1.53 -14.99
CA PRO A 410 -6.94 2.81 -14.34
C PRO A 410 -8.20 2.77 -13.47
N GLU A 411 -9.26 2.10 -13.92
CA GLU A 411 -10.51 2.01 -13.16
C GLU A 411 -10.36 1.10 -11.95
N GLU A 412 -9.67 -0.04 -12.09
CA GLU A 412 -9.43 -0.98 -10.99
C GLU A 412 -8.51 -0.38 -9.92
N LEU A 413 -7.60 0.54 -10.29
CA LEU A 413 -6.68 1.19 -9.38
C LEU A 413 -7.16 2.56 -8.89
N LYS A 414 -8.24 3.11 -9.43
CA LYS A 414 -8.76 4.43 -9.05
C LYS A 414 -9.10 4.52 -7.57
N ASP A 415 -9.81 3.53 -7.04
CA ASP A 415 -10.16 3.50 -5.63
C ASP A 415 -8.93 3.26 -4.74
N VAL A 416 -7.97 2.49 -5.24
CA VAL A 416 -6.70 2.27 -4.53
C VAL A 416 -5.93 3.58 -4.42
N GLN A 417 -5.79 4.31 -5.53
CA GLN A 417 -5.13 5.61 -5.59
C GLN A 417 -5.83 6.63 -4.69
N ALA A 418 -7.15 6.73 -4.75
CA ALA A 418 -7.93 7.63 -3.88
C ALA A 418 -7.71 7.31 -2.38
N ASN A 419 -7.60 6.03 -2.01
CA ASN A 419 -7.33 5.62 -0.63
C ASN A 419 -5.90 5.92 -0.17
N VAL A 420 -4.92 5.92 -1.07
CA VAL A 420 -3.54 6.31 -0.74
C VAL A 420 -3.39 7.83 -0.71
N ASP A 421 -4.10 8.55 -1.57
CA ASP A 421 -4.04 10.02 -1.63
C ASP A 421 -4.66 10.70 -0.39
N ILE A 422 -5.51 9.99 0.37
CA ILE A 422 -6.01 10.48 1.67
C ILE A 422 -5.01 10.27 2.81
N PHE A 423 -3.90 9.55 2.59
CA PHE A 423 -2.92 9.34 3.65
C PHE A 423 -2.26 10.68 4.01
N PRO A 424 -2.25 11.04 5.30
CA PRO A 424 -1.72 12.32 5.74
C PRO A 424 -0.22 12.40 5.43
N MET A 425 0.25 13.63 5.27
CA MET A 425 1.64 13.99 4.94
C MET A 425 2.08 13.67 3.51
N ASN A 426 1.20 13.11 2.66
CA ASN A 426 1.55 12.73 1.29
C ASN A 426 2.81 11.84 1.23
N ASP A 427 3.11 11.11 2.31
CA ASP A 427 4.31 10.30 2.42
C ASP A 427 4.08 9.05 1.56
N THR A 428 4.71 9.03 0.40
CA THR A 428 4.39 8.05 -0.64
C THR A 428 5.29 6.83 -0.52
N SER A 429 4.67 5.64 -0.52
CA SER A 429 5.40 4.41 -0.80
C SER A 429 6.06 4.50 -2.18
N PRO A 430 7.27 3.92 -2.39
CA PRO A 430 7.93 3.87 -3.70
C PRO A 430 7.11 3.11 -4.76
N VAL A 431 6.03 2.45 -4.35
CA VAL A 431 5.11 1.70 -5.20
C VAL A 431 3.71 2.32 -5.29
N LYS A 432 3.53 3.62 -4.99
CA LYS A 432 2.22 4.30 -5.12
C LYS A 432 1.57 4.02 -6.49
N PRO A 433 0.31 3.55 -6.58
CA PRO A 433 -0.75 3.62 -5.57
C PRO A 433 -0.77 2.45 -4.58
N PHE A 434 0.18 1.52 -4.61
CA PHE A 434 0.28 0.48 -3.59
C PHE A 434 0.88 1.06 -2.31
N THR A 435 0.44 0.56 -1.16
CA THR A 435 0.91 1.03 0.16
C THR A 435 2.09 0.23 0.67
N SER A 436 2.44 -0.85 -0.03
CA SER A 436 3.44 -1.79 0.43
C SER A 436 3.98 -2.67 -0.68
N PHE A 437 5.22 -3.13 -0.47
CA PHE A 437 5.78 -4.27 -1.17
C PHE A 437 6.39 -5.26 -0.17
N VAL A 438 6.35 -6.54 -0.53
CA VAL A 438 6.79 -7.66 0.29
C VAL A 438 7.82 -8.44 -0.49
N LEU A 439 8.98 -8.67 0.11
CA LEU A 439 10.07 -9.43 -0.48
C LEU A 439 10.14 -10.81 0.17
N ASN A 440 9.63 -11.83 -0.52
CA ASN A 440 9.70 -13.21 -0.10
C ASN A 440 10.98 -13.85 -0.64
N ILE A 441 11.79 -14.44 0.22
CA ILE A 441 13.15 -14.92 -0.09
C ILE A 441 13.22 -16.43 0.15
N ASN A 442 13.72 -17.19 -0.83
CA ASN A 442 13.73 -18.66 -0.81
C ASN A 442 12.31 -19.25 -0.68
N VAL A 443 11.42 -18.77 -1.55
CA VAL A 443 9.97 -18.89 -1.40
C VAL A 443 9.47 -20.32 -1.47
N GLU A 444 8.69 -20.72 -0.47
CA GLU A 444 7.91 -21.96 -0.44
C GLU A 444 6.52 -21.64 0.12
N THR A 445 5.55 -21.39 -0.76
CA THR A 445 4.20 -20.99 -0.32
C THR A 445 3.27 -22.18 -0.16
N ILE A 446 2.54 -22.18 0.96
CA ILE A 446 1.32 -22.97 1.12
C ILE A 446 0.17 -22.18 0.48
N ALA A 447 -0.78 -22.87 -0.12
CA ALA A 447 -1.93 -22.21 -0.72
C ALA A 447 -2.68 -21.35 0.32
N HIS A 448 -2.91 -20.09 -0.05
CA HIS A 448 -3.55 -19.10 0.79
C HIS A 448 -4.31 -18.08 -0.05
N ARG A 449 -5.01 -17.20 0.65
CA ARG A 449 -5.61 -15.99 0.10
C ARG A 449 -5.19 -14.85 1.00
N ASP A 450 -4.67 -13.79 0.40
CA ASP A 450 -4.33 -12.57 1.11
C ASP A 450 -5.62 -11.83 1.44
N LYS A 451 -5.99 -11.87 2.74
CA LYS A 451 -7.22 -11.26 3.24
C LYS A 451 -7.14 -9.73 3.30
N GLY A 452 -5.93 -9.17 3.22
CA GLY A 452 -5.68 -7.74 3.23
C GLY A 452 -5.94 -7.06 1.89
N ASP A 453 -5.78 -7.81 0.79
CA ASP A 453 -5.87 -7.25 -0.55
C ASP A 453 -7.32 -6.98 -0.94
N ASN A 454 -7.58 -5.76 -1.40
CA ASN A 454 -8.92 -5.34 -1.82
C ASN A 454 -9.22 -5.67 -3.29
N PHE A 455 -8.24 -5.52 -4.20
CA PHE A 455 -8.46 -5.61 -5.65
C PHE A 455 -7.34 -6.34 -6.38
N LEU A 456 -6.20 -5.66 -6.58
CA LEU A 456 -5.09 -6.17 -7.38
C LEU A 456 -3.87 -6.42 -6.49
N CYS A 457 -3.25 -7.57 -6.71
CA CYS A 457 -1.92 -7.90 -6.19
C CYS A 457 -1.01 -8.11 -7.40
N ILE A 458 0.18 -7.51 -7.38
CA ILE A 458 1.19 -7.71 -8.43
C ILE A 458 2.28 -8.61 -7.87
N VAL A 459 2.59 -9.67 -8.61
CA VAL A 459 3.65 -10.62 -8.29
C VAL A 459 4.76 -10.48 -9.32
N LEU A 460 5.96 -10.14 -8.86
CA LEU A 460 7.18 -10.17 -9.66
C LEU A 460 8.04 -11.34 -9.19
N ASP A 461 8.26 -12.29 -10.10
CA ASP A 461 9.08 -13.47 -9.86
C ASP A 461 10.51 -13.25 -10.40
N LEU A 462 11.49 -13.42 -9.51
CA LEU A 462 12.91 -13.22 -9.79
C LEU A 462 13.71 -14.42 -9.29
N GLY A 463 14.52 -14.98 -10.16
CA GLY A 463 15.36 -16.11 -9.83
C GLY A 463 15.61 -17.00 -11.03
N GLU A 464 16.63 -17.83 -10.90
CA GLU A 464 16.79 -19.02 -11.74
C GLU A 464 16.06 -20.14 -11.00
N HIS A 465 15.08 -20.81 -11.62
CA HIS A 465 14.42 -21.93 -10.95
C HIS A 465 14.04 -23.13 -11.82
N THR A 466 13.23 -24.06 -11.31
CA THR A 466 12.50 -25.06 -12.10
C THR A 466 11.22 -25.36 -11.35
N GLY A 467 10.08 -25.39 -12.05
CA GLY A 467 8.76 -25.39 -11.42
C GLY A 467 8.42 -24.00 -10.86
N GLY A 468 7.75 -23.95 -9.71
CA GLY A 468 7.45 -22.67 -9.03
C GLY A 468 6.28 -21.89 -9.63
N GLU A 469 5.35 -22.58 -10.30
CA GLU A 469 4.25 -21.95 -11.02
C GLU A 469 3.33 -21.15 -10.09
N LEU A 470 2.92 -19.96 -10.55
CA LEU A 470 1.85 -19.21 -9.89
C LEU A 470 0.50 -19.87 -10.18
N CYS A 471 -0.10 -20.46 -9.15
CA CYS A 471 -1.32 -21.24 -9.27
C CYS A 471 -2.57 -20.45 -8.83
N LEU A 472 -3.44 -20.16 -9.79
CA LEU A 472 -4.71 -19.46 -9.58
C LEU A 472 -5.84 -20.49 -9.40
N GLN A 473 -6.14 -20.80 -8.14
CA GLN A 473 -7.07 -21.87 -7.76
C GLN A 473 -8.48 -21.72 -8.35
N GLU A 474 -9.05 -20.51 -8.33
CA GLU A 474 -10.43 -20.29 -8.79
C GLU A 474 -10.56 -20.42 -10.32
N ALA A 475 -9.54 -19.98 -11.06
CA ALA A 475 -9.48 -20.13 -12.51
C ALA A 475 -9.00 -21.53 -12.95
N LYS A 476 -8.38 -22.28 -12.03
CA LYS A 476 -7.65 -23.54 -12.28
C LYS A 476 -6.61 -23.37 -13.39
N VAL A 477 -5.79 -22.34 -13.25
CA VAL A 477 -4.69 -22.00 -14.16
C VAL A 477 -3.39 -21.97 -13.36
N SER A 478 -2.35 -22.65 -13.83
CA SER A 478 -0.98 -22.44 -13.36
C SER A 478 -0.19 -21.70 -14.44
N LEU A 479 0.58 -20.71 -14.00
CA LEU A 479 1.40 -19.85 -14.85
C LEU A 479 2.87 -20.18 -14.58
N GLU A 480 3.57 -20.65 -15.62
CA GLU A 480 5.01 -20.85 -15.56
C GLU A 480 5.73 -19.49 -15.63
N LEU A 481 5.96 -18.91 -14.46
CA LEU A 481 6.79 -17.72 -14.28
C LEU A 481 8.28 -18.13 -14.49
N TYR A 482 9.04 -17.25 -15.13
CA TYR A 482 10.18 -17.54 -16.03
C TYR A 482 11.46 -18.21 -15.47
N HIS A 483 12.30 -18.73 -16.39
CA HIS A 483 13.71 -19.20 -16.19
C HIS A 483 14.72 -18.60 -17.22
N ASP A 484 15.96 -18.26 -16.82
CA ASP A 484 17.14 -18.08 -17.71
C ASP A 484 18.33 -18.98 -17.29
N SER A 485 19.42 -19.19 -18.07
CA SER A 485 19.65 -19.12 -19.53
C SER A 485 19.84 -20.53 -20.15
N SER A 486 19.64 -21.60 -19.38
CA SER A 486 19.83 -23.00 -19.80
C SER A 486 18.53 -23.77 -20.08
N GLY A 487 17.37 -23.10 -20.10
CA GLY A 487 16.08 -23.76 -20.39
C GLY A 487 16.06 -24.55 -21.72
N LYS A 488 16.98 -24.26 -22.64
CA LYS A 488 17.21 -25.06 -23.87
C LYS A 488 17.98 -26.36 -23.65
N SER A 489 18.94 -26.46 -22.71
CA SER A 489 19.66 -27.72 -22.47
C SER A 489 18.80 -28.72 -21.70
N TYR A 490 17.86 -28.26 -20.87
CA TYR A 490 16.92 -29.16 -20.21
C TYR A 490 15.82 -29.70 -21.13
N GLN A 491 15.44 -28.94 -22.18
CA GLN A 491 14.47 -29.42 -23.18
C GLN A 491 15.11 -30.25 -24.30
N LYS A 492 16.42 -30.11 -24.57
CA LYS A 492 17.07 -30.78 -25.71
C LYS A 492 17.23 -32.29 -25.53
N ASP A 493 17.22 -32.78 -24.30
CA ASP A 493 17.48 -34.20 -24.01
C ASP A 493 16.20 -35.02 -23.78
N GLY A 494 15.00 -34.46 -24.00
CA GLY A 494 13.75 -35.22 -23.99
C GLY A 494 13.34 -35.83 -22.64
N ASN A 495 14.09 -35.60 -21.57
CA ASN A 495 13.83 -36.17 -20.24
C ASN A 495 12.96 -35.21 -19.41
N GLY A 496 11.66 -35.24 -19.66
CA GLY A 496 10.68 -34.69 -18.73
C GLY A 496 10.65 -35.50 -17.44
N TRP A 497 10.47 -34.81 -16.30
CA TRP A 497 9.73 -35.13 -15.06
C TRP A 497 9.74 -36.54 -14.42
N ASP A 498 10.32 -37.56 -15.05
CA ASP A 498 10.25 -38.94 -14.61
C ASP A 498 11.67 -39.49 -14.51
N GLY A 499 12.13 -39.68 -13.27
CA GLY A 499 13.17 -40.62 -12.90
C GLY A 499 14.58 -40.28 -13.37
N ASN A 500 15.46 -39.92 -12.43
CA ASN A 500 16.78 -40.52 -12.36
C ASN A 500 17.40 -40.25 -10.99
N GLU A 501 17.58 -41.33 -10.23
CA GLU A 501 18.55 -41.45 -9.16
C GLU A 501 19.95 -41.28 -9.78
N PHE A 502 20.80 -40.39 -9.25
CA PHE A 502 22.24 -40.52 -9.44
C PHE A 502 23.04 -40.16 -8.20
N TYR A 503 24.14 -40.89 -8.09
CA TYR A 503 24.90 -41.28 -6.92
C TYR A 503 25.99 -40.28 -6.51
N LEU A 504 26.17 -40.25 -5.18
CA LEU A 504 27.23 -39.64 -4.33
C LEU A 504 27.29 -38.12 -4.22
#